data_AF-A0A4V2EYK9-F1
#
_entry.id   AF-A0A4V2EYK9-F1
#
_cell.length_a   1.000
_cell.length_b   1.000
_cell.length_c   1.000
_cell.angle_alpha   90.00
_cell.angle_beta   90.00
_cell.angle_gamma   90.00
#
_symmetry.space_group_name_H-M   'P 1'
#
loop_
_entity.id
_entity.type
_entity.pdbx_description
1 polymer ?
#
loop_
_entity_poly.entity_id
_entity_poly.type
_entity_poly.pdbx_seq_one_letter_code
_entity_poly.pdbx_strand_id
1 'polypeptide(L)'
;MGSSGGAKRKPNHPSSGQVHEETMNVTEGKSGLWGALAGLFTFALIAVPLSAAFSFATHPNTQQLFAGRLEEMGQGGYVAFWWIVTIFLLALPFLVGYAIARLSGRSLAIVGGIIALFVIAILVLGQLFVF
;
A
#
# COMPACT_ATOMS: atom_id res chain seq x y z
N MET A 1 -42.10 -68.22 3.76
CA MET A 1 -41.32 -67.50 4.78
C MET A 1 -40.94 -66.15 4.21
N GLY A 2 -41.55 -65.08 4.73
CA GLY A 2 -41.48 -63.73 4.17
C GLY A 2 -40.31 -62.92 4.71
N SER A 3 -39.75 -62.12 3.80
CA SER A 3 -38.71 -61.10 3.95
C SER A 3 -38.98 -60.07 5.07
N SER A 4 -37.92 -59.62 5.75
CA SER A 4 -37.68 -58.18 5.95
C SER A 4 -36.30 -57.91 6.57
N GLY A 5 -35.45 -57.25 5.79
CA GLY A 5 -34.27 -56.57 6.28
C GLY A 5 -34.64 -55.31 7.07
N GLY A 6 -33.89 -55.04 8.14
CA GLY A 6 -34.01 -53.82 8.94
C GLY A 6 -32.63 -53.21 9.17
N ALA A 7 -32.20 -52.33 8.27
CA ALA A 7 -31.02 -51.52 8.45
C ALA A 7 -31.26 -50.49 9.57
N LYS A 8 -30.47 -50.57 10.66
CA LYS A 8 -30.44 -49.54 11.71
C LYS A 8 -29.92 -48.22 11.13
N ARG A 9 -30.78 -47.21 10.98
CA ARG A 9 -30.37 -45.82 10.70
C ARG A 9 -29.79 -45.19 11.98
N LYS A 10 -28.57 -44.66 11.91
CA LYS A 10 -27.99 -43.77 12.93
C LYS A 10 -28.70 -42.40 12.88
N PRO A 11 -29.01 -41.78 14.03
CA PRO A 11 -29.47 -40.39 14.06
C PRO A 11 -28.29 -39.43 13.81
N ASN A 12 -28.44 -38.55 12.83
CA ASN A 12 -27.54 -37.43 12.60
C ASN A 12 -27.76 -36.37 13.69
N HIS A 13 -26.70 -36.00 14.39
CA HIS A 13 -26.71 -34.84 15.28
C HIS A 13 -26.22 -33.62 14.49
N PRO A 14 -26.94 -32.48 14.53
CA PRO A 14 -26.55 -31.29 13.80
C PRO A 14 -25.31 -30.65 14.46
N SER A 15 -24.39 -30.18 13.60
CA SER A 15 -23.17 -29.48 13.96
C SER A 15 -23.46 -28.24 14.82
N SER A 16 -22.99 -28.24 16.07
CA SER A 16 -22.97 -27.05 16.90
C SER A 16 -21.84 -26.13 16.46
N GLY A 17 -22.20 -25.00 15.87
CA GLY A 17 -21.51 -23.73 16.03
C GLY A 17 -20.11 -23.64 15.44
N GLN A 18 -20.01 -23.62 14.10
CA GLN A 18 -19.02 -22.72 13.52
C GLN A 18 -19.42 -21.31 13.95
N VAL A 19 -18.60 -20.69 14.81
CA VAL A 19 -18.56 -19.23 14.88
C VAL A 19 -18.17 -18.82 13.47
N HIS A 20 -19.19 -18.43 12.69
CA HIS A 20 -19.01 -17.82 11.40
C HIS A 20 -18.30 -16.51 11.74
N GLU A 21 -16.97 -16.50 11.61
CA GLU A 21 -16.26 -15.28 11.29
C GLU A 21 -16.91 -14.77 10.01
N GLU A 22 -17.98 -13.99 10.17
CA GLU A 22 -18.44 -13.01 9.18
C GLU A 22 -17.35 -11.93 9.07
N THR A 23 -16.13 -12.34 8.75
CA THR A 23 -15.11 -11.46 8.21
C THR A 23 -15.57 -11.11 6.81
N MET A 24 -16.47 -10.13 6.74
CA MET A 24 -16.70 -9.25 5.60
C MET A 24 -16.45 -9.93 4.25
N ASN A 25 -17.38 -10.79 3.81
CA ASN A 25 -17.46 -11.19 2.42
C ASN A 25 -17.96 -9.99 1.59
N VAL A 26 -17.09 -8.99 1.45
CA VAL A 26 -17.26 -7.91 0.47
C VAL A 26 -16.85 -8.50 -0.86
N THR A 27 -17.79 -9.24 -1.46
CA THR A 27 -17.90 -9.53 -2.90
C THR A 27 -16.57 -9.47 -3.64
N GLU A 28 -15.95 -10.63 -3.88
CA GLU A 28 -14.59 -10.82 -4.38
C GLU A 28 -14.24 -10.07 -5.69
N GLY A 29 -15.24 -9.64 -6.49
CA GLY A 29 -15.07 -8.75 -7.64
C GLY A 29 -15.12 -7.24 -7.34
N LYS A 30 -15.73 -6.82 -6.23
CA LYS A 30 -15.90 -5.42 -5.81
C LYS A 30 -14.68 -4.91 -5.02
N SER A 31 -14.00 -5.77 -4.27
CA SER A 31 -12.81 -5.40 -3.48
C SER A 31 -11.69 -4.82 -4.37
N GLY A 32 -11.47 -5.38 -5.56
CA GLY A 32 -10.54 -4.84 -6.55
C GLY A 32 -10.93 -3.46 -7.06
N LEU A 33 -12.24 -3.22 -7.28
CA LEU A 33 -12.75 -1.91 -7.72
C LEU A 33 -12.60 -0.85 -6.62
N TRP A 34 -12.86 -1.21 -5.37
CA TRP A 34 -12.64 -0.34 -4.21
C TRP A 34 -11.15 -0.02 -4.01
N GLY A 35 -10.27 -1.00 -4.22
CA GLY A 35 -8.84 -0.78 -4.24
C GLY A 35 -8.40 0.16 -5.37
N ALA A 36 -8.88 -0.04 -6.59
CA ALA A 36 -8.57 0.83 -7.73
C ALA A 36 -9.04 2.28 -7.49
N LEU A 37 -10.25 2.45 -6.93
CA LEU A 37 -10.79 3.76 -6.59
C LEU A 37 -9.94 4.45 -5.51
N ALA A 38 -9.53 3.72 -4.48
CA ALA A 38 -8.65 4.26 -3.44
C ALA A 38 -7.26 4.64 -3.98
N GLY A 39 -6.72 3.84 -4.90
CA GLY A 39 -5.49 4.17 -5.62
C GLY A 39 -5.64 5.44 -6.45
N LEU A 40 -6.77 5.62 -7.15
CA LEU A 40 -7.06 6.82 -7.94
C LEU A 40 -7.14 8.07 -7.07
N PHE A 41 -7.85 8.02 -5.94
CA PHE A 41 -7.91 9.13 -4.99
C PHE A 41 -6.53 9.44 -4.40
N THR A 42 -5.76 8.40 -4.05
CA THR A 42 -4.39 8.57 -3.57
C THR A 42 -3.56 9.30 -4.62
N PHE A 43 -3.62 8.85 -5.89
CA PHE A 43 -2.92 9.49 -7.00
C PHE A 43 -3.30 10.96 -7.16
N ALA A 44 -4.59 11.28 -7.10
CA ALA A 44 -5.08 12.65 -7.19
C ALA A 44 -4.52 13.54 -6.05
N LEU A 45 -4.51 13.02 -4.81
CA LEU A 45 -4.00 13.75 -3.64
C LEU A 45 -2.49 14.00 -3.72
N ILE A 46 -1.73 13.05 -4.26
CA ILE A 46 -0.27 13.19 -4.39
C ILE A 46 0.16 13.85 -5.70
N ALA A 47 -0.76 14.21 -6.60
CA ALA A 47 -0.42 14.73 -7.92
C ALA A 47 0.47 15.99 -7.82
N VAL A 48 0.14 16.89 -6.90
CA VAL A 48 0.93 18.11 -6.64
C VAL A 48 2.35 17.76 -6.16
N PRO A 49 2.56 17.02 -5.05
CA PRO A 49 3.92 16.68 -4.61
C PRO A 49 4.68 15.80 -5.61
N LEU A 50 3.99 14.92 -6.37
CA LEU A 50 4.61 14.13 -7.44
C LEU A 50 5.15 15.02 -8.55
N SER A 51 4.37 16.03 -8.97
CA SER A 51 4.78 16.98 -9.99
C SER A 51 6.00 17.81 -9.54
N ALA A 52 6.00 18.27 -8.29
CA ALA A 52 7.12 19.00 -7.72
C ALA A 52 8.39 18.15 -7.66
N ALA A 53 8.29 16.92 -7.15
CA ALA A 53 9.43 16.01 -7.06
C ALA A 53 10.03 15.72 -8.45
N PHE A 54 9.18 15.47 -9.44
CA PHE A 54 9.60 15.24 -10.81
C PHE A 54 10.26 16.48 -11.44
N SER A 55 9.70 17.67 -11.20
CA SER A 55 10.27 18.93 -11.67
C SER A 55 11.67 19.17 -11.08
N PHE A 56 11.86 18.93 -9.78
CA PHE A 56 13.17 19.06 -9.14
C PHE A 56 14.18 18.02 -9.62
N ALA A 57 13.74 16.78 -9.86
CA ALA A 57 14.57 15.70 -10.40
C ALA A 57 15.09 16.01 -11.82
N THR A 58 14.30 16.72 -12.63
CA THR A 58 14.63 17.03 -14.03
C THR A 58 15.32 18.38 -14.21
N HIS A 59 15.27 19.27 -13.21
CA HIS A 59 15.85 20.61 -13.28
C HIS A 59 16.88 20.81 -12.15
N PRO A 60 18.12 20.33 -12.31
CA PRO A 60 19.14 20.41 -11.26
C PRO A 60 19.45 21.85 -10.80
N ASN A 61 19.26 22.85 -11.67
CA ASN A 61 19.48 24.26 -11.33
C ASN A 61 18.52 24.77 -10.22
N THR A 62 17.43 24.04 -9.96
CA THR A 62 16.50 24.35 -8.85
C THR A 62 17.10 24.09 -7.47
N GLN A 63 18.29 23.47 -7.39
CA GLN A 63 19.04 23.27 -6.15
C GLN A 63 19.27 24.58 -5.37
N GLN A 64 19.39 25.71 -6.07
CA GLN A 64 19.57 27.04 -5.47
C GLN A 64 18.36 27.50 -4.64
N LEU A 65 17.17 26.96 -4.89
CA LEU A 65 15.95 27.29 -4.14
C LEU A 65 15.98 26.76 -2.70
N PHE A 66 16.97 25.91 -2.38
CA PHE A 66 17.12 25.26 -1.08
C PHE A 66 18.25 25.84 -0.23
N ALA A 67 18.75 27.04 -0.60
CA ALA A 67 19.58 27.97 0.18
C ALA A 67 20.42 27.30 1.31
N GLY A 68 21.50 26.61 0.92
CA GLY A 68 22.45 25.99 1.87
C GLY A 68 22.11 24.58 2.39
N ARG A 69 20.87 24.08 2.27
CA ARG A 69 20.51 22.73 2.77
C ARG A 69 20.94 21.62 1.79
N LEU A 70 20.63 21.83 0.51
CA LEU A 70 20.96 20.90 -0.59
C LEU A 70 22.11 21.43 -1.46
N GLU A 71 22.59 22.65 -1.21
CA GLU A 71 23.62 23.32 -2.01
C GLU A 71 25.03 22.73 -1.80
N GLU A 72 25.29 22.20 -0.61
CA GLU A 72 26.55 21.50 -0.27
C GLU A 72 26.65 20.11 -0.91
N MET A 73 25.52 19.56 -1.36
CA MET A 73 25.49 18.29 -2.07
C MET A 73 25.90 18.43 -3.53
N GLY A 74 26.65 17.45 -4.02
CA GLY A 74 26.88 17.32 -5.46
C GLY A 74 25.55 17.25 -6.22
N GLN A 75 25.47 17.93 -7.36
CA GLN A 75 24.30 18.00 -8.23
C GLN A 75 23.65 16.63 -8.52
N GLY A 76 24.47 15.57 -8.62
CA GLY A 76 23.99 14.19 -8.79
C GLY A 76 23.19 13.67 -7.59
N GLY A 77 23.57 14.02 -6.35
CA GLY A 77 22.86 13.63 -5.13
C GLY A 77 21.48 14.29 -5.04
N TYR A 78 21.41 15.59 -5.37
CA TYR A 78 20.15 16.32 -5.47
C TYR A 78 19.19 15.66 -6.47
N VAL A 79 19.66 15.37 -7.68
CA VAL A 79 18.86 14.72 -8.72
C VAL A 79 18.42 13.31 -8.30
N ALA A 80 19.33 12.51 -7.75
CA ALA A 80 19.02 11.15 -7.28
C ALA A 80 17.97 11.15 -6.17
N PHE A 81 18.08 12.06 -5.19
CA PHE A 81 17.10 12.22 -4.12
C PHE A 81 15.68 12.44 -4.68
N TRP A 82 15.53 13.39 -5.60
CA TRP A 82 14.20 13.71 -6.14
C TRP A 82 13.65 12.62 -7.06
N TRP A 83 14.49 11.87 -7.77
CA TRP A 83 14.06 10.68 -8.50
C TRP A 83 13.54 9.58 -7.58
N ILE A 84 14.23 9.35 -6.45
CA ILE A 84 13.78 8.40 -5.43
C ILE A 84 12.39 8.82 -4.92
N VAL A 85 12.22 10.08 -4.53
CA VAL A 85 10.92 10.62 -4.07
C VAL A 85 9.85 10.44 -5.15
N THR A 86 10.15 10.75 -6.40
CA THR A 86 9.23 10.61 -7.55
C THR A 86 8.76 9.17 -7.72
N ILE A 87 9.68 8.20 -7.72
CA ILE A 87 9.35 6.77 -7.88
C ILE A 87 8.46 6.29 -6.74
N PHE A 88 8.77 6.70 -5.50
CA PHE A 88 7.97 6.31 -4.35
C PHE A 88 6.57 6.92 -4.36
N LEU A 89 6.44 8.21 -4.71
CA LEU A 89 5.13 8.84 -4.89
C LEU A 89 4.36 8.13 -6.00
N LEU A 90 5.00 7.78 -7.12
CA LEU A 90 4.35 7.03 -8.19
C LEU A 90 3.87 5.63 -7.76
N ALA A 91 4.59 4.97 -6.84
CA ALA A 91 4.23 3.64 -6.33
C ALA A 91 3.10 3.65 -5.28
N LEU A 92 2.99 4.74 -4.51
CA LEU A 92 2.01 4.93 -3.44
C LEU A 92 0.55 4.58 -3.79
N PRO A 93 -0.05 5.05 -4.91
CA PRO A 93 -1.43 4.74 -5.25
C PRO A 93 -1.68 3.23 -5.46
N PHE A 94 -0.71 2.51 -6.01
CA PHE A 94 -0.80 1.06 -6.17
C PHE A 94 -0.72 0.35 -4.82
N LEU A 95 0.15 0.83 -3.93
CA LEU A 95 0.32 0.26 -2.61
C LEU A 95 -0.95 0.42 -1.76
N VAL A 96 -1.56 1.61 -1.78
CA VAL A 96 -2.83 1.88 -1.09
C VAL A 96 -3.97 1.08 -1.72
N GLY A 97 -4.06 1.04 -3.05
CA GLY A 97 -5.08 0.25 -3.73
C GLY A 97 -4.99 -1.24 -3.43
N TYR A 98 -3.77 -1.79 -3.38
CA TYR A 98 -3.52 -3.17 -2.97
C TYR A 98 -3.92 -3.43 -1.51
N ALA A 99 -3.58 -2.51 -0.60
CA ALA A 99 -3.92 -2.61 0.82
C ALA A 99 -5.44 -2.74 1.03
N ILE A 100 -6.20 -1.90 0.33
CA ILE A 100 -7.66 -1.84 0.42
C ILE A 100 -8.33 -2.98 -0.34
N ALA A 101 -7.76 -3.45 -1.45
CA ALA A 101 -8.31 -4.60 -2.16
C ALA A 101 -8.17 -5.93 -1.39
N ARG A 102 -7.14 -6.05 -0.53
CA ARG A 102 -6.79 -7.31 0.13
C ARG A 102 -7.13 -7.37 1.62
N LEU A 103 -7.56 -6.28 2.25
CA LEU A 103 -7.99 -6.12 3.67
C LEU A 103 -7.66 -7.32 4.58
N SER A 104 -6.37 -7.64 4.69
CA SER A 104 -5.88 -8.73 5.52
C SER A 104 -4.80 -8.20 6.43
N GLY A 105 -4.70 -8.72 7.66
CA GLY A 105 -3.64 -8.32 8.60
C GLY A 105 -2.24 -8.47 8.00
N ARG A 106 -2.04 -9.45 7.12
CA ARG A 106 -0.79 -9.66 6.37
C ARG A 106 -0.54 -8.55 5.34
N SER A 107 -1.54 -8.19 4.54
CA SER A 107 -1.43 -7.09 3.57
C SER A 107 -1.20 -5.75 4.27
N LEU A 108 -1.89 -5.51 5.39
CA LEU A 108 -1.72 -4.30 6.19
C LEU A 108 -0.32 -4.21 6.80
N ALA A 109 0.24 -5.33 7.29
CA ALA A 109 1.61 -5.39 7.80
C ALA A 109 2.65 -5.11 6.69
N ILE A 110 2.46 -5.66 5.49
CA ILE A 110 3.36 -5.43 4.35
C ILE A 110 3.32 -3.95 3.94
N VAL A 111 2.13 -3.39 3.77
CA VAL A 111 1.95 -2.00 3.36
C VAL A 111 2.44 -1.05 4.45
N GLY A 112 2.10 -1.30 5.71
CA GLY A 112 2.61 -0.55 6.86
C GLY A 112 4.14 -0.60 6.96
N GLY A 113 4.75 -1.77 6.71
CA GLY A 113 6.20 -1.92 6.66
C GLY A 113 6.85 -1.10 5.55
N ILE A 114 6.27 -1.10 4.34
CA ILE A 114 6.75 -0.30 3.21
C ILE A 114 6.63 1.20 3.52
N ILE A 115 5.50 1.64 4.09
CA ILE A 115 5.29 3.03 4.50
C ILE A 115 6.26 3.43 5.61
N ALA A 116 6.48 2.57 6.62
CA ALA A 116 7.43 2.84 7.69
C ALA A 116 8.87 2.96 7.17
N LEU A 117 9.31 2.03 6.31
CA LEU A 117 10.59 2.12 5.61
C LEU A 117 10.69 3.40 4.78
N PHE A 118 9.61 3.80 4.12
CA PHE A 118 9.55 5.03 3.32
C PHE A 118 9.70 6.29 4.18
N VAL A 119 8.97 6.38 5.30
CA VAL A 119 9.12 7.48 6.25
C VAL A 119 10.53 7.51 6.82
N ILE A 120 11.08 6.36 7.21
CA ILE A 120 12.47 6.28 7.69
C ILE A 120 13.44 6.71 6.59
N ALA A 121 13.26 6.25 5.35
CA ALA A 121 14.12 6.64 4.24
C ALA A 121 14.05 8.16 3.99
N ILE A 122 12.86 8.76 3.95
CA ILE A 122 12.72 10.22 3.80
C ILE A 122 13.30 10.95 5.01
N LEU A 123 13.10 10.46 6.23
CA LEU A 123 13.67 11.08 7.41
C LEU A 123 15.19 10.97 7.41
N VAL A 124 15.77 9.82 7.02
CA VAL A 124 17.22 9.63 6.93
C VAL A 124 17.81 10.46 5.80
N LEU A 125 17.23 10.44 4.60
CA LEU A 125 17.67 11.28 3.50
C LEU A 125 17.47 12.76 3.87
N GLY A 126 16.36 13.12 4.50
CA GLY A 126 16.12 14.45 5.06
C GLY A 126 17.15 14.82 6.12
N GLN A 127 17.56 13.92 7.00
CA GLN A 127 18.60 14.18 8.01
C GLN A 127 19.98 14.29 7.38
N LEU A 128 20.28 13.53 6.31
CA LEU A 128 21.55 13.60 5.60
C LEU A 128 21.68 14.84 4.72
N PHE A 129 20.55 15.46 4.34
CA PHE A 129 20.47 16.46 3.28
C PHE A 129 19.73 17.76 3.67
N VAL A 130 19.14 17.82 4.87
CA VAL A 130 18.44 18.99 5.41
C VAL A 130 18.98 19.36 6.79
N PHE A 131 19.63 18.47 7.53
CA PHE A 131 20.30 18.75 8.81
C PHE A 131 21.79 18.42 8.73
#